data_AF-A0A0L6WNS9-F1
#
_entry.id   AF-A0A0L6WNS9-F1
#
_cell.length_a   1.000
_cell.length_b   1.000
_cell.length_c   1.000
_cell.angle_alpha   90.00
_cell.angle_beta   90.00
_cell.angle_gamma   90.00
#
_symmetry.space_group_name_H-M   'P 1'
#
loop_
_entity.id
_entity.type
_entity.pdbx_description
1 polymer ?
#
loop_
_entity_poly.entity_id
_entity_poly.type
_entity_poly.pdbx_seq_one_letter_code
_entity_poly.pdbx_strand_id
1 'polypeptide(L)'
;MTMWTTGLLLIDTGSGEEHRTSDRLEYLRAMMLRHQEEREKILTELVVQLIQLGRHREALDELELYLPSFPYQDNPVLHIYAGLICLYLAQPLTPDSPFNVILLRDAQSHFEHAQGVDPDNKVASGFLEKVTEYPIVFSIQSNS
;
A
#
# COMPACT_ATOMS: atom_id res chain seq x y z
N MET A 1 22.00 -1.07 14.11
CA MET A 1 22.13 -2.32 13.33
C MET A 1 21.02 -3.24 13.79
N THR A 2 19.92 -3.27 13.04
CA THR A 2 18.69 -3.95 13.44
C THR A 2 18.78 -5.43 13.04
N MET A 3 18.92 -6.31 14.03
CA MET A 3 19.16 -7.75 13.82
C MET A 3 18.11 -8.44 12.92
N TRP A 4 16.89 -7.90 12.83
CA TRP A 4 15.84 -8.46 11.98
C TRP A 4 16.14 -8.30 10.47
N THR A 5 16.85 -7.25 10.05
CA THR A 5 17.27 -7.08 8.65
C THR A 5 18.28 -8.14 8.24
N THR A 6 19.15 -8.55 9.17
CA THR A 6 20.09 -9.66 8.96
C THR A 6 19.34 -10.99 8.90
N GLY A 7 18.33 -11.20 9.74
CA GLY A 7 17.45 -12.37 9.66
C GLY A 7 16.71 -12.47 8.32
N LEU A 8 16.22 -11.33 7.81
CA LEU A 8 15.60 -11.24 6.49
C LEU A 8 16.56 -11.65 5.37
N LEU A 9 17.80 -11.15 5.42
CA LEU A 9 18.85 -11.48 4.45
C LEU A 9 19.24 -12.96 4.51
N LEU A 10 19.28 -13.57 5.69
CA LEU A 10 19.62 -14.98 5.85
C LEU A 10 18.54 -15.90 5.24
N ILE A 11 17.26 -15.56 5.38
CA ILE A 11 16.15 -16.30 4.75
C ILE A 11 16.25 -16.24 3.21
N ASP A 12 16.75 -15.12 2.66
CA ASP A 12 16.96 -14.97 1.22
C ASP A 12 18.04 -15.91 0.65
N THR A 13 18.96 -16.41 1.49
CA THR A 13 20.08 -17.26 1.05
C THR A 13 19.78 -18.77 0.99
N GLY A 14 18.63 -19.24 1.50
CA GLY A 14 18.32 -20.67 1.60
C GLY A 14 16.98 -21.05 0.95
N SER A 15 16.97 -22.10 0.10
CA SER A 15 15.80 -22.75 -0.54
C SER A 15 15.17 -22.03 -1.75
N GLY A 16 14.11 -22.55 -2.40
CA GLY A 16 13.54 -22.03 -3.66
C GLY A 16 12.66 -20.78 -3.50
N GLU A 17 12.50 -19.98 -4.55
CA GLU A 17 11.89 -18.62 -4.52
C GLU A 17 10.51 -18.54 -3.86
N GLU A 18 9.63 -19.52 -4.10
CA GLU A 18 8.28 -19.54 -3.50
C GLU A 18 8.30 -19.80 -1.99
N HIS A 19 9.16 -20.71 -1.52
CA HIS A 19 9.27 -21.03 -0.10
C HIS A 19 9.93 -19.88 0.68
N ARG A 20 10.97 -19.25 0.09
CA ARG A 20 11.60 -18.04 0.65
C ARG A 20 10.60 -16.95 0.95
N THR A 21 9.67 -16.75 0.02
CA THR A 21 8.68 -15.69 0.10
C THR A 21 7.72 -15.90 1.28
N SER A 22 7.18 -17.12 1.43
CA SER A 22 6.28 -17.45 2.54
C SER A 22 6.98 -17.29 3.88
N ASP A 23 8.19 -17.85 4.01
CA ASP A 23 8.99 -17.77 5.24
C ASP A 23 9.35 -16.33 5.60
N ARG A 24 9.59 -15.47 4.59
CA ARG A 24 9.88 -14.05 4.76
C ARG A 24 8.69 -13.28 5.33
N LEU A 25 7.48 -13.54 4.81
CA LEU A 25 6.26 -12.92 5.30
C LEU A 25 5.93 -13.34 6.73
N GLU A 26 6.07 -14.64 7.04
CA GLU A 26 5.88 -15.16 8.40
C GLU A 26 6.91 -14.57 9.39
N TYR A 27 8.17 -14.47 8.96
CA TYR A 27 9.22 -13.85 9.75
C TYR A 27 8.91 -12.38 10.06
N LEU A 28 8.50 -11.59 9.06
CA LEU A 28 8.14 -10.19 9.27
C LEU A 28 6.94 -10.03 10.22
N ARG A 29 5.88 -10.83 10.06
CA ARG A 29 4.74 -10.84 10.99
C ARG A 29 5.18 -11.15 12.42
N ALA A 30 6.06 -12.15 12.60
CA ALA A 30 6.62 -12.47 13.91
C ALA A 30 7.49 -11.33 14.47
N MET A 31 8.26 -10.63 13.62
CA MET A 31 9.08 -9.50 14.05
C MET A 31 8.23 -8.27 14.42
N MET A 32 7.11 -8.01 13.74
CA MET A 32 6.17 -6.95 14.13
C MET A 32 5.67 -7.14 15.56
N LEU A 33 5.40 -8.39 15.98
CA LEU A 33 4.96 -8.67 17.35
C LEU A 33 6.06 -8.38 18.39
N ARG A 34 7.33 -8.67 18.05
CA ARG A 34 8.48 -8.60 18.97
C ARG A 34 9.14 -7.23 19.03
N HIS A 35 9.12 -6.45 17.96
CA HIS A 35 9.81 -5.16 17.84
C HIS A 35 8.80 -4.02 17.64
N GLN A 36 8.11 -3.64 18.72
CA GLN A 36 7.03 -2.64 18.68
C GLN A 36 7.49 -1.27 18.17
N GLU A 37 8.72 -0.89 18.48
CA GLU A 37 9.33 0.39 18.11
C GLU A 37 9.65 0.50 16.60
N GLU A 38 9.80 -0.63 15.90
CA GLU A 38 10.15 -0.65 14.48
C GLU A 38 9.02 -1.17 13.59
N ARG A 39 7.82 -1.34 14.15
CA ARG A 39 6.68 -1.91 13.43
C ARG A 39 6.37 -1.14 12.15
N GLU A 40 6.50 0.18 12.10
CA GLU A 40 6.28 0.97 10.88
C GLU A 40 7.21 0.55 9.73
N LYS A 41 8.49 0.34 10.04
CA LYS A 41 9.49 -0.08 9.04
C LYS A 41 9.24 -1.51 8.60
N ILE A 42 8.92 -2.39 9.55
CA ILE A 42 8.63 -3.80 9.27
C ILE A 42 7.33 -3.93 8.44
N LEU A 43 6.30 -3.13 8.76
CA LEU A 43 5.05 -3.08 8.01
C LEU A 43 5.27 -2.55 6.60
N THR A 44 6.05 -1.48 6.44
CA THR A 44 6.40 -0.95 5.11
C THR A 44 7.07 -2.03 4.27
N GLU A 45 8.05 -2.74 4.85
CA GLU A 45 8.76 -3.82 4.18
C GLU A 45 7.85 -5.01 3.84
N LEU A 46 6.91 -5.37 4.73
CA LEU A 46 5.89 -6.39 4.49
C LEU A 46 5.00 -6.03 3.29
N VAL A 47 4.52 -4.79 3.25
CA VAL A 47 3.67 -4.27 2.17
C VAL A 47 4.41 -4.28 0.83
N VAL A 48 5.65 -3.80 0.81
CA VAL A 48 6.48 -3.81 -0.42
C VAL A 48 6.68 -5.22 -0.94
N GLN A 49 6.90 -6.20 -0.06
CA GLN A 49 7.01 -7.60 -0.48
C GLN A 49 5.69 -8.13 -1.04
N LEU A 50 4.56 -7.87 -0.38
CA LEU A 50 3.25 -8.28 -0.91
C LEU A 50 2.97 -7.67 -2.29
N ILE A 51 3.37 -6.40 -2.52
CA ILE A 51 3.29 -5.76 -3.84
C ILE A 51 4.19 -6.47 -4.86
N GLN A 52 5.43 -6.79 -4.52
CA GLN A 52 6.37 -7.48 -5.42
C GLN A 52 5.86 -8.86 -5.86
N LEU A 53 5.06 -9.52 -5.01
CA LEU A 53 4.44 -10.81 -5.29
C LEU A 53 3.12 -10.71 -6.06
N GLY A 54 2.67 -9.50 -6.39
CA GLY A 54 1.37 -9.27 -7.02
C GLY A 54 0.18 -9.46 -6.06
N ARG A 55 0.41 -9.66 -4.75
CA ARG A 55 -0.61 -9.87 -3.72
C ARG A 55 -1.14 -8.52 -3.21
N HIS A 56 -1.56 -7.67 -4.15
CA HIS A 56 -1.98 -6.29 -3.87
C HIS A 56 -3.17 -6.20 -2.91
N ARG A 57 -4.14 -7.12 -3.01
CA ARG A 57 -5.30 -7.13 -2.12
C ARG A 57 -4.90 -7.36 -0.67
N GLU A 58 -4.03 -8.33 -0.44
CA GLU A 58 -3.53 -8.64 0.90
C GLU A 58 -2.64 -7.53 1.46
N ALA A 59 -1.86 -6.87 0.59
CA ALA A 59 -1.10 -5.69 0.97
C ALA A 59 -2.02 -4.56 1.49
N LEU A 60 -3.16 -4.35 0.82
CA LEU A 60 -4.15 -3.38 1.23
C LEU A 60 -4.82 -3.79 2.56
N ASP A 61 -5.24 -5.04 2.69
CA ASP A 61 -5.89 -5.54 3.90
C ASP A 61 -4.98 -5.39 5.15
N GLU A 62 -3.67 -5.65 5.02
CA GLU A 62 -2.69 -5.41 6.10
C GLU A 62 -2.55 -3.91 6.41
N LEU A 63 -2.50 -3.05 5.40
CA LEU A 63 -2.45 -1.59 5.62
C LEU A 63 -3.71 -1.08 6.33
N GLU A 64 -4.90 -1.49 5.88
CA GLU A 64 -6.17 -1.10 6.48
C GLU A 64 -6.31 -1.58 7.93
N LEU A 65 -5.69 -2.71 8.26
CA LEU A 65 -5.64 -3.23 9.63
C LEU A 65 -4.80 -2.34 10.57
N TYR A 66 -3.65 -1.85 10.10
CA TYR A 66 -2.70 -1.13 10.95
C TYR A 66 -2.85 0.40 10.88
N LEU A 67 -3.21 0.99 9.73
CA LEU A 67 -3.33 2.44 9.53
C LEU A 67 -4.19 3.16 10.58
N PRO A 68 -5.33 2.62 11.06
CA PRO A 68 -6.14 3.30 12.08
C PRO A 68 -5.47 3.40 13.46
N SER A 69 -4.40 2.64 13.70
CA SER A 69 -3.72 2.61 14.99
C SER A 69 -2.57 3.61 15.04
N PHE A 70 -2.36 4.24 16.20
CA PHE A 70 -1.12 4.98 16.45
C PHE A 70 0.08 4.00 16.51
N PRO A 71 1.25 4.32 15.93
CA PRO A 71 1.65 5.57 15.24
C PRO A 71 1.41 5.62 13.71
N TYR A 72 0.81 4.59 13.11
CA TYR A 72 0.74 4.43 11.66
C TYR A 72 -0.14 5.48 10.95
N GLN A 73 -1.18 5.97 11.62
CA GLN A 73 -2.09 7.00 11.08
C GLN A 73 -1.39 8.31 10.68
N ASP A 74 -0.21 8.57 11.25
CA ASP A 74 0.58 9.79 11.03
C ASP A 74 1.76 9.53 10.09
N ASN A 75 1.82 8.36 9.45
CA ASN A 75 2.88 8.02 8.52
C ASN A 75 2.43 8.26 7.07
N PRO A 76 2.91 9.33 6.40
CA PRO A 76 2.45 9.69 5.06
C PRO A 76 2.83 8.62 4.02
N VAL A 77 3.91 7.88 4.24
CA VAL A 77 4.39 6.85 3.31
C VAL A 77 3.43 5.66 3.27
N LEU A 78 2.92 5.22 4.42
CA LEU A 78 1.95 4.12 4.49
C LEU A 78 0.64 4.51 3.78
N HIS A 79 0.18 5.75 3.98
CA HIS A 79 -0.98 6.28 3.27
C HIS A 79 -0.76 6.37 1.76
N ILE A 80 0.43 6.75 1.29
CA ILE A 80 0.76 6.73 -0.14
C ILE A 80 0.70 5.30 -0.70
N TYR A 81 1.27 4.31 -0.01
CA TYR A 81 1.19 2.92 -0.47
C TYR A 81 -0.25 2.42 -0.52
N ALA A 82 -1.07 2.71 0.49
CA ALA A 82 -2.49 2.36 0.48
C ALA A 82 -3.21 3.00 -0.70
N GLY A 83 -3.01 4.30 -0.94
CA GLY A 83 -3.59 5.03 -2.07
C GLY A 83 -3.17 4.46 -3.42
N LEU A 84 -1.89 4.13 -3.61
CA LEU A 84 -1.38 3.53 -4.85
C LEU A 84 -1.95 2.13 -5.09
N ILE A 85 -2.07 1.31 -4.05
CA ILE A 85 -2.67 -0.03 -4.16
C ILE A 85 -4.15 0.09 -4.52
N CYS A 86 -4.91 0.97 -3.86
CA CYS A 86 -6.30 1.24 -4.19
C CYS A 86 -6.45 1.71 -5.65
N LEU A 87 -5.59 2.63 -6.11
CA LEU A 87 -5.61 3.10 -7.49
C LEU A 87 -5.30 1.98 -8.49
N TYR A 88 -4.33 1.12 -8.18
CA TYR A 88 -4.00 -0.03 -9.02
C TYR A 88 -5.17 -1.02 -9.11
N LEU A 89 -5.78 -1.36 -7.97
CA LEU A 89 -6.94 -2.25 -7.92
C LEU A 89 -8.21 -1.62 -8.52
N ALA A 90 -8.27 -0.29 -8.61
CA ALA A 90 -9.37 0.41 -9.26
C ALA A 90 -9.33 0.33 -10.79
N GLN A 91 -8.17 -0.02 -11.38
CA GLN A 91 -8.02 -0.10 -12.83
C GLN A 91 -8.97 -1.13 -13.43
N PRO A 92 -9.54 -0.84 -14.60
CA PRO A 92 -10.46 -1.76 -15.24
C PRO A 92 -9.72 -2.98 -15.81
N LEU A 93 -10.29 -4.17 -15.64
CA LEU A 93 -9.71 -5.41 -16.18
C LEU A 93 -9.76 -5.47 -17.72
N THR A 94 -10.63 -4.69 -18.34
CA THR A 94 -10.78 -4.58 -19.78
C THR A 94 -10.94 -3.10 -20.17
N PRO A 95 -10.53 -2.68 -21.38
CA PRO A 95 -10.61 -1.29 -21.81
C PRO A 95 -12.02 -0.69 -21.75
N ASP A 96 -13.04 -1.53 -21.87
CA ASP A 96 -14.45 -1.13 -21.89
C ASP A 96 -15.09 -1.13 -20.49
N SER A 97 -14.38 -1.58 -19.46
CA SER A 97 -14.87 -1.56 -18.09
C SER A 97 -14.56 -0.22 -17.43
N PRO A 98 -15.48 0.31 -16.59
CA PRO A 98 -15.19 1.50 -15.80
C PRO A 98 -14.22 1.17 -14.66
N PHE A 99 -13.54 2.21 -14.15
CA PHE A 99 -12.78 2.09 -12.92
C PHE A 99 -13.72 1.77 -11.73
N ASN A 100 -13.18 1.09 -10.73
CA ASN A 100 -13.89 0.91 -9.48
C ASN A 100 -13.91 2.23 -8.69
N VAL A 101 -15.04 2.92 -8.71
CA VAL A 101 -15.24 4.23 -8.08
C VAL A 101 -15.02 4.19 -6.56
N ILE A 102 -15.32 3.07 -5.91
CA ILE A 102 -15.10 2.92 -4.45
C ILE A 102 -13.60 2.98 -4.17
N LEU A 103 -12.82 2.19 -4.88
CA LEU A 103 -11.36 2.16 -4.72
C LEU A 103 -10.69 3.47 -5.16
N LEU A 104 -11.23 4.17 -6.17
CA LEU A 104 -10.75 5.52 -6.52
C LEU A 104 -10.97 6.52 -5.39
N ARG A 105 -12.16 6.51 -4.77
CA ARG A 105 -12.46 7.38 -3.63
C ARG A 105 -11.58 7.04 -2.43
N ASP A 106 -11.37 5.76 -2.16
CA ASP A 106 -10.52 5.33 -1.04
C ASP A 106 -9.05 5.71 -1.31
N ALA A 107 -8.58 5.60 -2.57
CA ALA A 107 -7.28 6.11 -2.98
C ALA A 107 -7.15 7.63 -2.77
N GLN A 108 -8.17 8.41 -3.16
CA GLN A 108 -8.20 9.85 -2.94
C GLN A 108 -8.07 10.17 -1.45
N SER A 109 -8.88 9.54 -0.59
CA SER A 109 -8.84 9.78 0.85
C SER A 109 -7.46 9.49 1.46
N HIS A 110 -6.79 8.43 1.02
CA HIS A 110 -5.44 8.13 1.48
C HIS A 110 -4.41 9.18 1.03
N PHE A 111 -4.48 9.65 -0.21
CA PHE A 111 -3.55 10.69 -0.66
C PHE A 111 -3.83 12.05 0.00
N GLU A 112 -5.10 12.40 0.23
CA GLU A 112 -5.49 13.62 0.97
C GLU A 112 -4.91 13.58 2.39
N HIS A 113 -5.00 12.43 3.05
CA HIS A 113 -4.43 12.25 4.38
C HIS A 113 -2.91 12.34 4.37
N ALA A 114 -2.24 11.69 3.41
CA ALA A 114 -0.79 11.80 3.25
C ALA A 114 -0.34 13.25 3.02
N GLN A 115 -1.07 14.03 2.22
CA GLN A 115 -0.80 15.45 2.00
C GLN A 115 -1.08 16.30 3.25
N GLY A 116 -2.10 15.96 4.03
CA GLY A 116 -2.40 16.63 5.30
C GLY A 116 -1.27 16.46 6.33
N VAL A 117 -0.62 15.30 6.32
CA VAL A 117 0.53 14.99 7.19
C VAL A 117 1.83 15.56 6.64
N ASP A 118 2.05 15.48 5.32
CA ASP A 118 3.24 15.99 4.62
C ASP A 118 2.83 16.85 3.41
N PRO A 119 2.67 18.18 3.59
CA PRO A 119 2.21 19.08 2.53
C PRO A 119 3.14 19.18 1.32
N ASP A 120 4.44 18.90 1.51
CA ASP A 120 5.46 18.97 0.44
C ASP A 120 5.56 17.65 -0.34
N ASN A 121 4.68 16.67 -0.04
CA ASN A 121 4.70 15.37 -0.68
C ASN A 121 4.23 15.41 -2.14
N LYS A 122 5.19 15.53 -3.06
CA LYS A 122 4.94 15.59 -4.51
C LYS A 122 4.20 14.36 -5.06
N VAL A 123 4.37 13.18 -4.43
CA VAL A 123 3.69 11.95 -4.86
C VAL A 123 2.20 12.07 -4.55
N ALA A 124 1.85 12.41 -3.31
CA ALA A 124 0.46 12.61 -2.91
C ALA A 124 -0.23 13.67 -3.79
N SER A 125 0.40 14.84 -3.98
CA SER A 125 -0.17 15.91 -4.83
C SER A 125 -0.35 15.49 -6.29
N GLY A 126 0.65 14.82 -6.87
CA GLY A 126 0.57 14.40 -8.28
C GLY A 126 -0.50 13.35 -8.54
N PHE A 127 -0.68 12.39 -7.63
CA PHE A 127 -1.74 11.39 -7.78
C PHE A 127 -3.13 11.94 -7.43
N LEU A 128 -3.26 12.86 -6.48
CA LEU A 128 -4.54 13.53 -6.18
C LEU A 128 -5.09 14.29 -7.37
N GLU A 129 -4.24 15.06 -8.06
CA GLU A 129 -4.63 15.77 -9.28
C GLU A 129 -5.23 14.78 -10.29
N LYS A 130 -4.58 13.64 -10.49
CA LYS A 130 -5.04 12.62 -11.43
C LYS A 130 -6.31 11.91 -11.00
N VAL A 131 -6.42 11.48 -9.75
CA VAL A 131 -7.64 10.81 -9.25
C VAL A 131 -8.86 11.74 -9.34
N THR A 132 -8.67 13.04 -9.12
CA THR A 132 -9.73 14.06 -9.18
C THR A 132 -10.19 14.37 -10.61
N GLU A 133 -9.34 14.15 -11.63
CA GLU A 133 -9.71 14.30 -13.05
C GLU A 133 -10.70 13.20 -13.53
N TYR A 134 -10.63 11.98 -12.98
CA TYR A 134 -11.44 10.84 -13.43
C TYR A 134 -12.96 10.92 -13.18
N PRO A 135 -13.50 11.45 -12.06
CA PRO A 135 -14.95 11.52 -11.85
C PRO A 135 -15.71 12.42 -12.85
N ILE A 136 -15.02 13.33 -13.54
CA ILE A 136 -15.65 14.26 -14.50
C ILE A 136 -15.91 13.58 -15.86
N VAL A 137 -15.15 12.56 -16.24
CA VAL A 137 -15.28 11.94 -17.57
C VAL A 137 -16.45 10.94 -17.62
N PHE A 138 -16.75 10.25 -16.53
CA PHE A 138 -17.82 9.24 -16.49
C PHE A 138 -19.24 9.81 -16.40
N SER A 139 -19.40 11.04 -15.89
CA SER A 139 -20.70 11.72 -15.82
C SER A 139 -21.15 12.31 -17.17
N ILE A 140 -20.25 12.41 -18.15
CA ILE A 140 -20.55 12.94 -19.48
C ILE A 140 -20.95 11.83 -20.47
N GLN A 141 -20.51 10.59 -20.26
CA GLN A 141 -20.82 9.48 -21.17
C GLN A 141 -22.15 8.74 -20.89
N SER A 142 -22.83 9.01 -19.77
CA SER A 142 -24.16 8.41 -19.50
C SER A 142 -25.34 9.23 -20.03
N ASN A 143 -25.09 10.31 -20.79
CA ASN A 143 -26.10 11.26 -21.27
C ASN A 143 -26.07 11.45 -22.80
N SER A 144 -25.65 10.44 -23.56
CA SER A 144 -25.69 10.46 -25.03
C SER A 144 -26.31 9.19 -25.59
#